data_AF-A0A0F8ZTQ9-F1
#
_entry.id   AF-A0A0F8ZTQ9-F1
#
_cell.length_a   1.000
_cell.length_b   1.000
_cell.length_c   1.000
_cell.angle_alpha   90.00
_cell.angle_beta   90.00
_cell.angle_gamma   90.00
#
_symmetry.space_group_name_H-M   'P 1'
#
loop_
_entity.id
_entity.type
_entity.pdbx_description
1 polymer ?
#
loop_
_entity_poly.entity_id
_entity_poly.type
_entity_poly.pdbx_seq_one_letter_code
_entity_poly.pdbx_strand_id
1 'polypeptide(L)'
;MIDCRSTSFSASLQQQRLGQARRILGERVVDRVLCFALYLLGFERSSIAELTGSPAGTVRSIIRAVLHGGVPAFEDRRRRSSTFLPPQPEGMKITVGRQEQGVSVDFEGKGRIQIHGENSLQAKVVLLTLLDGGLVDTRDVSEVLGLSAVHTLSLARALEREDVGGLIDKREGQKQEYRFTAEVKAELIQQFVLDIVAEGRASGRSLAEHLLSRCELRLSERSIRDQLGKLGLSKIKESLPNLLSGLKKTP
;
A
#
# COMPACT_ATOMS: atom_id res chain seq x y z
N MET A 1 38.62 24.37 16.80
CA MET A 1 37.40 24.94 17.42
C MET A 1 37.54 26.44 17.40
N ILE A 2 36.59 27.19 16.84
CA ILE A 2 36.68 28.66 16.77
C ILE A 2 36.31 29.20 18.16
N ASP A 3 37.24 29.85 18.85
CA ASP A 3 36.97 30.51 20.13
C ASP A 3 36.63 31.98 19.90
N CYS A 4 35.35 32.33 20.08
CA CYS A 4 34.86 33.70 19.91
C CYS A 4 34.87 34.51 21.21
N ARG A 5 35.31 33.94 22.35
CA ARG A 5 35.16 34.56 23.69
C ARG A 5 36.03 35.79 23.90
N SER A 6 37.14 35.91 23.17
CA SER A 6 38.09 37.03 23.27
C SER A 6 37.98 38.04 22.13
N THR A 7 36.97 37.91 21.27
CA THR A 7 36.84 38.75 20.07
C THR A 7 36.00 40.00 20.32
N SER A 8 36.41 41.13 19.73
CA SER A 8 35.63 42.36 19.74
C SER A 8 34.68 42.41 18.54
N PHE A 9 33.44 42.81 18.79
CA PHE A 9 32.42 42.94 17.78
C PHE A 9 32.36 44.38 17.23
N SER A 10 32.50 44.53 15.92
CA SER A 10 32.32 45.81 15.23
C SER A 10 31.01 45.81 14.44
N ALA A 11 30.06 46.64 14.88
CA ALA A 11 28.76 46.77 14.23
C ALA A 11 28.87 47.27 12.78
N SER A 12 29.81 48.19 12.50
CA SER A 12 30.01 48.72 11.15
C SER A 12 30.51 47.65 10.18
N LEU A 13 31.50 46.85 10.60
CA LEU A 13 32.02 45.73 9.80
C LEU A 13 30.97 44.63 9.62
N GLN A 14 30.18 44.35 10.65
CA GLN A 14 29.10 43.37 10.56
C GLN A 14 28.07 43.80 9.50
N GLN A 15 27.57 45.04 9.55
CA GLN A 15 26.60 45.53 8.56
C GLN A 15 27.15 45.50 7.15
N GLN A 16 28.40 45.93 6.96
CA GLN A 16 29.06 45.90 5.65
C GLN A 16 29.15 44.47 5.10
N ARG A 17 29.62 43.51 5.92
CA ARG A 17 29.78 42.11 5.52
C ARG A 17 28.44 41.42 5.27
N LEU A 18 27.43 41.68 6.11
CA LEU A 18 26.08 41.18 5.88
C LEU A 18 25.49 41.74 4.59
N GLY A 19 25.65 43.04 4.33
CA GLY A 19 25.17 43.66 3.09
C GLY A 19 25.85 43.10 1.84
N GLN A 20 27.12 42.73 1.92
CA GLN A 20 27.81 42.04 0.84
C GLN A 20 27.31 40.60 0.66
N ALA A 21 27.22 39.83 1.76
CA ALA A 21 26.76 38.45 1.72
C ALA A 21 25.32 38.35 1.19
N ARG A 22 24.42 39.23 1.63
CA ARG A 22 23.02 39.27 1.19
C ARG A 22 22.88 39.59 -0.30
N ARG A 23 23.75 40.44 -0.84
CA ARG A 23 23.80 40.72 -2.29
C ARG A 23 24.22 39.52 -3.12
N ILE A 24 25.16 38.71 -2.63
CA ILE A 24 25.70 37.56 -3.37
C ILE A 24 24.82 36.32 -3.22
N LEU A 25 24.42 36.00 -1.99
CA LEU A 25 23.75 34.74 -1.64
C LEU A 25 22.22 34.87 -1.51
N GLY A 26 21.72 36.10 -1.39
CA GLY A 26 20.32 36.39 -1.09
C GLY A 26 20.01 36.44 0.40
N GLU A 27 19.09 37.33 0.80
CA GLU A 27 18.77 37.60 2.20
C GLU A 27 18.34 36.35 2.98
N ARG A 28 17.40 35.59 2.42
CA ARG A 28 16.86 34.38 3.07
C ARG A 28 17.93 33.30 3.30
N VAL A 29 18.89 33.18 2.38
CA VAL A 29 19.98 32.20 2.51
C VAL A 29 20.88 32.61 3.65
N VAL A 30 21.29 33.88 3.68
CA VAL A 30 22.15 34.43 4.74
C VAL A 30 21.49 34.28 6.11
N ASP A 31 20.20 34.61 6.23
CA ASP A 31 19.50 34.51 7.51
C ASP A 31 19.40 33.06 8.00
N ARG A 32 19.18 32.09 7.10
CA ARG A 32 19.19 30.66 7.44
C ARG A 32 20.59 30.18 7.86
N VAL A 33 21.64 30.65 7.18
CA VAL A 33 23.03 30.33 7.54
C VAL A 33 23.36 30.85 8.93
N LEU A 34 23.01 32.10 9.24
CA LEU A 34 23.23 32.70 10.56
C LEU A 34 22.44 31.97 11.64
N CYS A 35 21.16 31.66 11.38
CA CYS A 35 20.31 30.87 12.27
C CYS A 35 20.96 29.51 12.61
N PHE A 36 21.45 28.79 11.61
CA PHE A 36 22.12 27.52 11.82
C PHE A 36 23.49 27.67 12.51
N ALA A 37 24.25 28.71 12.20
CA ALA A 37 25.53 28.99 12.86
C ALA A 37 25.34 29.28 14.36
N LEU A 38 24.34 30.09 14.74
CA LEU A 38 24.01 30.34 16.15
C LEU A 38 23.62 29.05 16.89
N TYR A 39 22.86 28.17 16.23
CA TYR A 39 22.53 26.85 16.76
C TYR A 39 23.79 26.00 17.01
N LEU A 40 24.74 25.98 16.07
CA LEU A 40 26.02 25.26 16.23
C LEU A 40 26.90 25.86 17.35
N LEU A 41 26.79 27.17 17.60
CA LEU A 41 27.46 27.85 18.71
C LEU A 41 26.80 27.61 20.07
N GLY A 42 25.71 26.84 20.13
CA GLY A 42 25.07 26.41 21.36
C GLY A 42 23.96 27.33 21.89
N PHE A 43 23.47 28.28 21.08
CA PHE A 43 22.35 29.13 21.48
C PHE A 43 21.04 28.33 21.53
N GLU A 44 20.19 28.66 22.52
CA GLU A 44 18.84 28.09 22.60
C GLU A 44 17.96 28.57 21.42
N ARG A 45 17.04 27.71 20.98
CA ARG A 45 16.17 27.99 19.83
C ARG A 45 15.28 29.23 20.06
N SER A 46 14.88 29.48 21.30
CA SER A 46 14.15 30.68 21.75
C SER A 46 14.98 31.95 21.54
N SER A 47 16.22 31.97 22.02
CA SER A 47 17.14 33.10 21.84
C SER A 47 17.45 33.36 20.37
N ILE A 48 17.63 32.30 19.57
CA ILE A 48 17.83 32.45 18.11
C ILE A 48 16.60 33.07 17.45
N ALA A 49 15.40 32.63 17.83
CA ALA A 49 14.14 33.17 17.30
C ALA A 49 14.02 34.68 17.58
N GLU A 50 14.34 35.12 18.79
CA GLU A 50 14.39 36.53 19.18
C GLU A 50 15.44 37.31 18.38
N LEU A 51 16.68 36.81 18.31
CA LEU A 51 17.79 37.47 17.63
C LEU A 51 17.56 37.60 16.10
N THR A 52 16.86 36.64 15.51
CA THR A 52 16.58 36.60 14.06
C THR A 52 15.21 37.17 13.69
N GLY A 53 14.40 37.60 14.66
CA GLY A 53 13.02 38.07 14.43
C GLY A 53 12.11 37.01 13.79
N SER A 54 12.44 35.73 13.92
CA SER A 54 11.74 34.61 13.27
C SER A 54 10.94 33.79 14.29
N PRO A 55 9.77 33.23 13.92
CA PRO A 55 9.05 32.33 14.81
C PRO A 55 9.89 31.10 15.22
N ALA A 56 9.76 30.64 16.46
CA ALA A 56 10.50 29.46 16.96
C ALA A 56 10.26 28.20 16.10
N GLY A 57 9.06 28.05 15.53
CA GLY A 57 8.74 26.97 14.59
C GLY A 57 9.57 27.03 13.29
N THR A 58 9.87 28.24 12.81
CA THR A 58 10.73 28.47 11.63
C THR A 58 12.17 28.08 11.93
N VAL A 59 12.71 28.49 13.09
CA VAL A 59 14.06 28.10 13.55
C VAL A 59 14.19 26.58 13.61
N ARG A 60 13.23 25.89 14.23
CA ARG A 60 13.19 24.42 14.28
C ARG A 60 13.18 23.80 12.88
N SER A 61 12.38 24.36 11.98
CA SER A 61 12.25 23.86 10.60
C SER A 61 13.54 24.03 9.82
N ILE A 62 14.23 25.17 9.94
CA ILE A 62 15.53 25.43 9.31
C ILE A 62 16.58 24.45 9.82
N ILE A 63 16.71 24.29 11.14
CA ILE A 63 17.70 23.38 11.73
C ILE A 63 17.47 21.95 11.25
N ARG A 64 16.23 21.45 11.32
CA ARG A 64 15.89 20.10 10.86
C ARG A 64 16.16 19.93 9.36
N ALA A 65 15.83 20.95 8.58
CA ALA A 65 16.05 20.99 7.14
C ALA A 65 17.54 20.83 6.80
N VAL A 66 18.43 21.58 7.47
CA VAL A 66 19.87 21.53 7.24
C VAL A 66 20.49 20.24 7.76
N LEU A 67 20.09 19.76 8.95
CA LEU A 67 20.62 18.51 9.51
C LEU A 67 20.23 17.26 8.69
N HIS A 68 19.13 17.30 7.94
CA HIS A 68 18.72 16.17 7.09
C HIS A 68 19.14 16.34 5.63
N GLY A 69 19.07 17.56 5.09
CA GLY A 69 19.28 17.86 3.68
C GLY A 69 20.62 18.50 3.33
N GLY A 70 21.47 18.77 4.31
CA GLY A 70 22.77 19.41 4.11
C GLY A 70 22.70 20.84 3.57
N VAL A 71 23.75 21.26 2.85
CA VAL A 71 23.91 22.60 2.29
C VAL A 71 22.74 23.05 1.38
N PRO A 72 22.16 22.19 0.52
CA PRO A 72 20.99 22.56 -0.29
C PRO A 72 19.79 23.06 0.51
N ALA A 73 19.67 22.69 1.78
CA ALA A 73 18.59 23.14 2.63
C ALA A 73 18.60 24.65 2.91
N PHE A 74 19.73 25.33 2.66
CA PHE A 74 19.79 26.79 2.74
C PHE A 74 19.06 27.46 1.58
N GLU A 75 18.88 26.79 0.44
CA GLU A 75 18.22 27.34 -0.76
C GLU A 75 16.69 27.28 -0.70
N ASP A 76 16.04 27.97 -1.64
CA ASP A 76 14.60 27.84 -1.82
C ASP A 76 14.24 26.47 -2.40
N ARG A 77 13.65 25.60 -1.57
CA ARG A 77 13.18 24.26 -1.92
C ARG A 77 12.07 24.22 -2.98
N ARG A 78 11.50 25.36 -3.36
CA ARG A 78 10.59 25.44 -4.51
C ARG A 78 11.32 25.24 -5.84
N ARG A 79 12.65 25.38 -5.85
CA ARG A 79 13.49 25.05 -7.00
C ARG A 79 13.81 23.56 -6.99
N ARG A 80 13.59 22.89 -8.13
CA ARG A 80 13.81 21.44 -8.30
C ARG A 80 15.29 21.05 -8.31
N SER A 81 16.18 21.98 -8.62
CA SER A 81 17.63 21.77 -8.64
C SER A 81 18.33 22.75 -7.70
N SER A 82 19.37 22.28 -7.04
CA SER A 82 20.22 23.11 -6.20
C SER A 82 21.15 23.95 -7.06
N THR A 83 21.39 25.21 -6.68
CA THR A 83 22.43 26.04 -7.30
C THR A 83 23.80 25.86 -6.64
N PHE A 84 23.85 25.31 -5.42
CA PHE A 84 25.08 25.04 -4.68
C PHE A 84 25.75 23.70 -5.04
N LEU A 85 24.98 22.70 -5.46
CA LEU A 85 25.54 21.42 -5.88
C LEU A 85 25.74 21.39 -7.41
N PRO A 86 26.80 20.72 -7.91
CA PRO A 86 26.88 20.42 -9.33
C PRO A 86 25.61 19.66 -9.75
N PRO A 87 25.15 19.83 -11.01
CA PRO A 87 24.04 19.04 -11.51
C PRO A 87 24.38 17.57 -11.28
N GLN A 88 23.53 16.87 -10.52
CA GLN A 88 23.70 15.44 -10.37
C GLN A 88 23.66 14.83 -11.78
N PRO A 89 24.56 13.89 -12.11
CA PRO A 89 24.44 13.16 -13.37
C PRO A 89 23.02 12.62 -13.44
N GLU A 90 22.31 12.93 -14.52
CA GLU A 90 20.95 12.46 -14.70
C GLU A 90 20.98 10.94 -14.54
N GLY A 91 20.36 10.47 -13.46
CA GLY A 91 20.22 9.05 -13.22
C GLY A 91 19.49 8.43 -14.40
N MET A 92 19.99 7.30 -14.87
CA MET A 92 19.39 6.55 -15.97
C MET A 92 17.89 6.38 -15.72
N LYS A 93 17.05 6.92 -16.61
CA LYS A 93 15.61 6.89 -16.41
C LYS A 93 15.04 5.55 -16.86
N ILE A 94 14.61 4.74 -15.90
CA ILE A 94 13.94 3.48 -16.18
C ILE A 94 12.44 3.74 -16.28
N THR A 95 11.81 3.29 -17.36
CA THR A 95 10.37 3.44 -17.57
C THR A 95 9.71 2.08 -17.72
N VAL A 96 8.49 1.96 -17.20
CA VAL A 96 7.70 0.73 -17.24
C VAL A 96 6.40 0.99 -17.98
N GLY A 97 5.98 0.04 -18.81
CA GLY A 97 4.80 0.19 -19.64
C GLY A 97 4.14 -1.13 -19.98
N ARG A 98 2.84 -1.07 -20.20
CA ARG A 98 2.04 -2.20 -20.68
C ARG A 98 1.98 -2.15 -22.21
N GLN A 99 2.33 -3.25 -22.86
CA GLN A 99 2.26 -3.45 -24.30
C GLN A 99 1.26 -4.57 -24.63
N GLU A 100 0.89 -4.71 -25.90
CA GLU A 100 -0.07 -5.74 -26.35
C GLU A 100 0.35 -7.16 -25.96
N GLN A 101 1.66 -7.44 -25.96
CA GLN A 101 2.22 -8.76 -25.66
C GLN A 101 2.64 -8.96 -24.20
N GLY A 102 2.50 -7.94 -23.34
CA GLY A 102 2.86 -8.03 -21.92
C GLY A 102 3.38 -6.73 -21.31
N VAL A 103 4.46 -6.83 -20.53
CA VAL A 103 5.06 -5.70 -19.81
C VAL A 103 6.47 -5.43 -20.37
N SER A 104 6.80 -4.16 -20.55
CA SER A 104 8.14 -3.74 -20.94
C SER A 104 8.78 -2.83 -19.90
N VAL A 105 10.05 -3.08 -19.61
CA VAL A 105 10.92 -2.18 -18.84
C VAL A 105 11.97 -1.62 -19.79
N ASP A 106 11.97 -0.32 -20.02
CA ASP A 106 12.90 0.38 -20.90
C ASP A 106 13.96 1.12 -20.11
N PHE A 107 15.20 0.86 -20.46
CA PHE A 107 16.41 1.40 -19.85
C PHE A 107 16.95 2.54 -20.71
N GLU A 108 16.11 3.54 -20.97
CA GLU A 108 16.43 4.74 -21.75
C GLU A 108 17.09 4.41 -23.09
N GLY A 109 16.53 3.43 -23.81
CA GLY A 109 17.04 2.96 -25.09
C GLY A 109 18.36 2.17 -25.06
N LYS A 110 19.01 1.99 -23.90
CA LYS A 110 20.21 1.13 -23.76
C LYS A 110 19.89 -0.36 -23.67
N GLY A 111 18.62 -0.69 -23.45
CA GLY A 111 18.15 -2.06 -23.35
C GLY A 111 16.68 -2.11 -22.96
N ARG A 112 16.05 -3.26 -23.16
CA ARG A 112 14.66 -3.49 -22.77
C ARG A 112 14.49 -4.91 -22.24
N ILE A 113 13.76 -5.02 -21.14
CA ILE A 113 13.25 -6.31 -20.67
C ILE A 113 11.80 -6.40 -21.13
N GLN A 114 11.47 -7.45 -21.88
CA GLN A 114 10.09 -7.78 -22.23
C GLN A 114 9.65 -9.01 -21.44
N ILE A 115 8.49 -8.90 -20.81
CA ILE A 115 7.88 -9.95 -20.00
C ILE A 115 6.54 -10.28 -20.65
N HIS A 116 6.37 -11.53 -21.05
CA HIS A 116 5.12 -11.99 -21.64
C HIS A 116 3.96 -11.85 -20.66
N GLY A 117 2.79 -11.42 -21.16
CA GLY A 117 1.60 -11.14 -20.35
C GLY A 117 1.07 -12.36 -19.57
N GLU A 118 1.36 -13.57 -20.04
CA GLU A 118 0.99 -14.82 -19.34
C GLU A 118 1.78 -15.02 -18.05
N ASN A 119 3.00 -14.48 -17.96
CA ASN A 119 3.86 -14.63 -16.79
C ASN A 119 3.69 -13.48 -15.79
N SER A 120 2.50 -13.43 -15.19
CA SER A 120 2.17 -12.40 -14.19
C SER A 120 3.11 -12.41 -12.97
N LEU A 121 3.65 -13.57 -12.60
CA LEU A 121 4.60 -13.70 -11.48
C LEU A 121 5.95 -13.05 -11.82
N GLN A 122 6.50 -13.32 -13.00
CA GLN A 122 7.73 -12.68 -13.46
C GLN A 122 7.57 -11.16 -13.56
N ALA A 123 6.42 -10.68 -14.05
CA ALA A 123 6.14 -9.25 -14.11
C ALA A 123 6.16 -8.61 -12.71
N LYS A 124 5.51 -9.25 -11.72
CA LYS A 124 5.55 -8.79 -10.33
C LYS A 124 6.98 -8.78 -9.77
N VAL A 125 7.73 -9.87 -9.94
CA VAL A 125 9.11 -9.97 -9.43
C VAL A 125 9.96 -8.84 -10.00
N VAL A 126 10.03 -8.69 -11.33
CA VAL A 126 10.89 -7.67 -11.95
C VAL A 126 10.47 -6.26 -11.53
N LEU A 127 9.18 -5.92 -11.62
CA LEU A 127 8.72 -4.57 -11.32
C LEU A 127 8.85 -4.20 -9.83
N LEU A 128 8.59 -5.15 -8.93
CA LEU A 128 8.71 -4.90 -7.49
C LEU A 128 10.17 -4.82 -7.06
N THR A 129 11.09 -5.58 -7.67
CA THR A 129 12.53 -5.44 -7.44
C THR A 129 13.05 -4.08 -7.89
N LEU A 130 12.62 -3.59 -9.06
CA LEU A 130 12.98 -2.24 -9.53
C LEU A 130 12.41 -1.15 -8.63
N LEU A 131 11.19 -1.36 -8.13
CA LEU A 131 10.53 -0.43 -7.20
C LEU A 131 11.29 -0.33 -5.87
N ASP A 132 11.69 -1.47 -5.31
CA ASP A 132 12.46 -1.53 -4.06
C ASP A 132 13.84 -0.89 -4.21
N GLY A 133 14.48 -1.08 -5.37
CA GLY A 133 15.72 -0.40 -5.73
C GLY A 133 15.59 1.11 -6.02
N GLY A 134 14.38 1.69 -5.93
CA GLY A 134 14.13 3.11 -6.21
C GLY A 134 14.31 3.50 -7.68
N LEU A 135 14.30 2.53 -8.59
CA LEU A 135 14.54 2.72 -10.02
C LEU A 135 13.27 3.10 -10.79
N VAL A 136 12.09 2.80 -10.24
CA VAL A 136 10.78 3.10 -10.82
C VAL A 136 9.82 3.58 -9.74
N ASP A 137 8.85 4.40 -10.11
CA ASP A 137 7.86 4.94 -9.17
C ASP A 137 6.75 3.94 -8.84
N THR A 138 6.26 3.99 -7.59
CA THR A 138 5.15 3.14 -7.13
C THR A 138 3.91 3.31 -8.00
N ARG A 139 3.67 4.53 -8.48
CA ARG A 139 2.53 4.86 -9.34
C ARG A 139 2.58 4.05 -10.63
N ASP A 140 3.68 4.16 -11.36
CA ASP A 140 3.86 3.50 -12.65
C ASP A 140 3.74 1.98 -12.51
N VAL A 141 4.38 1.42 -11.48
CA VAL A 141 4.28 -0.02 -11.19
C VAL A 141 2.85 -0.45 -10.85
N SER A 142 2.13 0.34 -10.04
CA SER A 142 0.75 0.02 -9.66
C SER A 142 -0.22 0.07 -10.85
N GLU A 143 -0.03 1.03 -11.76
CA GLU A 143 -0.81 1.16 -13.00
C GLU A 143 -0.54 -0.02 -13.94
N VAL A 144 0.73 -0.41 -14.12
CA VAL A 144 1.11 -1.55 -14.98
C VAL A 144 0.59 -2.88 -14.42
N LEU A 145 0.68 -3.09 -13.11
CA LEU A 145 0.18 -4.31 -12.46
C LEU A 145 -1.34 -4.34 -12.25
N GLY A 146 -2.03 -3.20 -12.44
CA GLY A 146 -3.46 -3.07 -12.17
C GLY A 146 -3.82 -3.20 -10.69
N LEU A 147 -2.93 -2.78 -9.78
CA LEU A 147 -3.09 -2.89 -8.33
C LEU A 147 -3.18 -1.49 -7.70
N SER A 148 -3.63 -1.42 -6.44
CA SER A 148 -3.51 -0.17 -5.68
C SER A 148 -2.05 0.07 -5.26
N ALA A 149 -1.67 1.33 -5.08
CA ALA A 149 -0.33 1.69 -4.58
C ALA A 149 -0.02 1.02 -3.23
N VAL A 150 -1.02 0.95 -2.33
CA VAL A 150 -0.88 0.29 -1.02
C VAL A 150 -0.59 -1.21 -1.18
N HIS A 151 -1.34 -1.89 -2.06
CA HIS A 151 -1.12 -3.31 -2.29
C HIS A 151 0.22 -3.58 -2.98
N THR A 152 0.62 -2.70 -3.91
CA THR A 152 1.93 -2.76 -4.58
C THR A 152 3.08 -2.68 -3.58
N LEU A 153 3.04 -1.72 -2.65
CA LEU A 153 4.04 -1.60 -1.58
C LEU A 153 4.02 -2.79 -0.61
N SER A 154 2.82 -3.33 -0.34
CA SER A 154 2.70 -4.55 0.47
C SER A 154 3.37 -5.74 -0.20
N LEU A 155 3.23 -5.89 -1.52
CA LEU A 155 3.86 -6.97 -2.28
C LEU A 155 5.38 -6.77 -2.40
N ALA A 156 5.87 -5.53 -2.56
CA ALA A 156 7.31 -5.24 -2.55
C ALA A 156 7.96 -5.70 -1.24
N ARG A 157 7.33 -5.36 -0.10
CA ARG A 157 7.79 -5.85 1.23
C ARG A 157 7.67 -7.35 1.41
N ALA A 158 6.66 -7.98 0.80
CA ALA A 158 6.50 -9.43 0.84
C ALA A 158 7.62 -10.11 0.04
N LEU A 159 7.98 -9.57 -1.13
CA LEU A 159 9.10 -10.05 -1.94
C LEU A 159 10.43 -9.94 -1.17
N GLU A 160 10.67 -8.83 -0.48
CA GLU A 160 11.89 -8.64 0.33
C GLU A 160 12.00 -9.68 1.47
N ARG A 161 10.89 -10.01 2.13
CA ARG A 161 10.87 -10.87 3.33
C ARG A 161 10.74 -12.36 3.04
N GLU A 162 9.94 -12.71 2.05
CA GLU A 162 9.49 -14.08 1.76
C GLU A 162 9.92 -14.55 0.37
N ASP A 163 10.76 -13.76 -0.32
CA ASP A 163 11.18 -13.97 -1.71
C ASP A 163 9.95 -14.09 -2.65
N VAL A 164 10.13 -14.69 -3.84
CA VAL A 164 9.05 -14.97 -4.80
C VAL A 164 7.88 -15.71 -4.14
N GLY A 165 8.12 -16.48 -3.08
CA GLY A 165 7.08 -17.16 -2.31
C GLY A 165 6.04 -16.23 -1.67
N GLY A 166 6.41 -14.98 -1.36
CA GLY A 166 5.49 -13.95 -0.88
C GLY A 166 4.53 -13.40 -1.94
N LEU A 167 4.83 -13.61 -3.22
CA LEU A 167 4.04 -13.13 -4.36
C LEU A 167 3.08 -14.19 -4.93
N ILE A 168 3.30 -15.46 -4.58
CA ILE A 168 2.44 -16.57 -4.96
C ILE A 168 1.09 -16.39 -4.24
N ASP A 169 -0.01 -16.59 -4.96
CA ASP A 169 -1.33 -16.57 -4.36
C ASP A 169 -1.47 -17.77 -3.41
N LYS A 170 -1.38 -17.50 -2.10
CA LYS A 170 -1.54 -18.48 -1.03
C LYS A 170 -3.01 -18.79 -0.72
N ARG A 171 -3.95 -18.20 -1.47
CA ARG A 171 -5.37 -18.55 -1.38
C ARG A 171 -5.58 -19.92 -1.99
N GLU A 172 -5.36 -20.95 -1.19
CA GLU A 172 -6.17 -22.14 -1.34
C GLU A 172 -7.60 -21.72 -1.02
N GLY A 173 -8.42 -21.45 -2.04
CA GLY A 173 -9.87 -21.45 -1.86
C GLY A 173 -10.25 -22.71 -1.09
N GLN A 174 -11.16 -22.61 -0.13
CA GLN A 174 -11.49 -23.67 0.81
C GLN A 174 -11.77 -25.00 0.07
N LYS A 175 -10.78 -25.90 0.00
CA LYS A 175 -10.87 -27.18 -0.75
C LYS A 175 -11.73 -28.22 -0.02
N GLN A 176 -11.94 -28.05 1.28
CA GLN A 176 -12.77 -28.91 2.12
C GLN A 176 -13.84 -28.09 2.83
N GLU A 177 -15.10 -28.49 2.70
CA GLU A 177 -16.23 -27.87 3.40
C GLU A 177 -16.24 -28.30 4.88
N TYR A 178 -15.31 -27.81 5.69
CA TYR A 178 -15.12 -28.22 7.10
C TYR A 178 -16.38 -28.07 7.98
N ARG A 179 -17.34 -27.23 7.58
CA ARG A 179 -18.60 -27.02 8.31
C ARG A 179 -19.77 -27.83 7.75
N PHE A 180 -19.64 -28.40 6.55
CA PHE A 180 -20.62 -29.32 5.98
C PHE A 180 -20.01 -30.72 6.01
N THR A 181 -19.92 -31.30 7.20
CA THR A 181 -19.54 -32.72 7.35
C THR A 181 -20.61 -33.62 6.71
N ALA A 182 -20.30 -34.91 6.56
CA ALA A 182 -21.26 -35.85 6.00
C ALA A 182 -22.58 -35.89 6.80
N GLU A 183 -22.49 -35.78 8.12
CA GLU A 183 -23.64 -35.74 9.04
C GLU A 183 -24.49 -34.48 8.81
N VAL A 184 -23.85 -33.32 8.71
CA VAL A 184 -24.55 -32.04 8.45
C VAL A 184 -25.21 -32.06 7.07
N LYS A 185 -24.57 -32.66 6.06
CA LYS A 185 -25.17 -32.81 4.72
C LYS A 185 -26.38 -33.75 4.76
N ALA A 186 -26.30 -34.86 5.49
CA ALA A 186 -27.41 -35.78 5.66
C ALA A 186 -28.60 -35.10 6.33
N GLU A 187 -28.37 -34.35 7.41
CA GLU A 187 -29.41 -33.61 8.11
C GLU A 187 -30.03 -32.54 7.19
N LEU A 188 -29.19 -31.80 6.45
CA LEU A 188 -29.67 -30.80 5.49
C LEU A 188 -30.59 -31.42 4.42
N ILE A 189 -30.25 -32.61 3.91
CA ILE A 189 -31.10 -33.34 2.95
C ILE A 189 -32.43 -33.75 3.60
N GLN A 190 -32.39 -34.31 4.81
CA GLN A 190 -33.59 -34.73 5.53
C GLN A 190 -34.55 -33.55 5.78
N GLN A 191 -34.03 -32.43 6.27
CA GLN A 191 -34.83 -31.24 6.55
C GLN A 191 -35.37 -30.61 5.27
N PHE A 192 -34.57 -30.58 4.20
CA PHE A 192 -35.05 -30.14 2.89
C PHE A 192 -36.23 -30.97 2.41
N VAL A 193 -36.17 -32.30 2.51
CA VAL A 193 -37.27 -33.18 2.10
C VAL A 193 -38.51 -32.97 2.98
N LEU A 194 -38.34 -32.87 4.30
CA LEU A 194 -39.46 -32.62 5.23
C LEU A 194 -40.16 -31.29 4.93
N ASP A 195 -39.42 -30.20 4.74
CA ASP A 195 -39.96 -28.88 4.39
C ASP A 195 -40.75 -28.93 3.08
N ILE A 196 -40.24 -29.63 2.07
CA ILE A 196 -40.93 -29.78 0.77
C ILE A 196 -42.20 -30.62 0.90
N VAL A 197 -42.21 -31.66 1.73
CA VAL A 197 -43.38 -32.54 1.90
C VAL A 197 -44.46 -31.90 2.77
N ALA A 198 -44.06 -31.23 3.85
CA ALA A 198 -44.98 -30.64 4.81
C ALA A 198 -45.51 -29.28 4.35
N GLU A 199 -44.65 -28.42 3.79
CA GLU A 199 -44.97 -27.02 3.50
C GLU A 199 -44.94 -26.68 2.00
N GLY A 200 -44.54 -27.62 1.14
CA GLY A 200 -44.38 -27.38 -0.30
C GLY A 200 -43.20 -26.47 -0.67
N ARG A 201 -42.43 -25.99 0.33
CA ARG A 201 -41.31 -25.06 0.12
C ARG A 201 -40.24 -25.26 1.18
N ALA A 202 -38.98 -25.16 0.77
CA ALA A 202 -37.82 -25.07 1.64
C ALA A 202 -37.15 -23.72 1.42
N SER A 203 -36.69 -23.09 2.50
CA SER A 203 -35.98 -21.80 2.47
C SER A 203 -34.62 -21.91 3.15
N GLY A 204 -33.67 -21.06 2.75
CA GLY A 204 -32.36 -21.02 3.42
C GLY A 204 -32.45 -20.66 4.90
N ARG A 205 -33.51 -19.94 5.31
CA ARG A 205 -33.77 -19.55 6.69
C ARG A 205 -34.34 -20.70 7.53
N SER A 206 -35.39 -21.37 7.06
CA SER A 206 -35.97 -22.54 7.75
C SER A 206 -34.91 -23.62 7.98
N LEU A 207 -34.13 -23.92 6.95
CA LEU A 207 -33.05 -24.90 7.03
C LEU A 207 -31.91 -24.46 7.96
N ALA A 208 -31.63 -23.15 8.07
CA ALA A 208 -30.65 -22.65 9.05
C ALA A 208 -31.15 -22.85 10.49
N GLU A 209 -32.44 -22.61 10.73
CA GLU A 209 -33.07 -22.80 12.04
C GLU A 209 -33.12 -24.30 12.41
N HIS A 210 -33.36 -25.19 11.45
CA HIS A 210 -33.34 -26.64 11.67
C HIS A 210 -31.93 -27.15 12.00
N LEU A 211 -30.91 -26.71 11.26
CA LEU A 211 -29.52 -27.09 11.54
C LEU A 211 -28.99 -26.50 12.85
N LEU A 212 -29.46 -25.32 13.24
CA LEU A 212 -29.11 -24.74 14.54
C LEU A 212 -29.70 -25.56 15.69
N SER A 213 -30.96 -25.97 15.57
CA SER A 213 -31.66 -26.73 16.62
C SER A 213 -31.21 -28.19 16.72
N ARG A 214 -30.83 -28.83 15.61
CA ARG A 214 -30.56 -30.28 15.54
C ARG A 214 -29.08 -30.64 15.47
N CYS A 215 -28.22 -29.73 15.00
CA CYS A 215 -26.78 -29.96 14.89
C CYS A 215 -25.96 -28.93 15.70
N GLU A 216 -26.62 -28.04 16.47
CA GLU A 216 -25.99 -26.92 17.19
C GLU A 216 -25.12 -26.03 16.27
N LEU A 217 -25.39 -26.05 14.96
CA LEU A 217 -24.51 -25.47 13.96
C LEU A 217 -25.14 -24.22 13.35
N ARG A 218 -24.54 -23.07 13.64
CA ARG A 218 -24.94 -21.80 13.05
C ARG A 218 -24.30 -21.60 11.67
N LEU A 219 -25.08 -21.76 10.61
CA LEU A 219 -24.70 -21.50 9.23
C LEU A 219 -25.44 -20.30 8.64
N SER A 220 -24.83 -19.64 7.65
CA SER A 220 -25.50 -18.56 6.92
C SER A 220 -26.46 -19.13 5.89
N GLU A 221 -27.59 -18.45 5.65
CA GLU A 221 -28.55 -18.85 4.60
C GLU A 221 -27.92 -18.93 3.21
N ARG A 222 -26.89 -18.10 2.94
CA ARG A 222 -26.15 -18.11 1.68
C ARG A 222 -25.35 -19.40 1.52
N SER A 223 -24.68 -19.84 2.57
CA SER A 223 -23.93 -21.11 2.59
C SER A 223 -24.85 -22.30 2.40
N ILE A 224 -26.03 -22.29 3.01
CA ILE A 224 -27.03 -23.35 2.85
C ILE A 224 -27.54 -23.40 1.41
N ARG A 225 -27.90 -22.24 0.82
CA ARG A 225 -28.34 -22.17 -0.58
C ARG A 225 -27.29 -22.64 -1.57
N ASP A 226 -26.03 -22.26 -1.36
CA ASP A 226 -24.89 -22.76 -2.13
C ASP A 226 -24.81 -24.29 -2.08
N GLN A 227 -24.95 -24.85 -0.87
CA GLN A 227 -24.88 -26.29 -0.67
C GLN A 227 -26.06 -27.06 -1.28
N LEU A 228 -27.28 -26.53 -1.17
CA LEU A 228 -28.44 -27.09 -1.86
C LEU A 228 -28.23 -27.11 -3.38
N GLY A 229 -27.59 -26.08 -3.93
CA GLY A 229 -27.21 -25.99 -5.33
C GLY A 229 -26.20 -27.07 -5.73
N LYS A 230 -25.14 -27.23 -4.95
CA LYS A 230 -24.10 -28.26 -5.16
C LYS A 230 -24.65 -29.68 -5.06
N LEU A 231 -25.57 -29.94 -4.14
CA LEU A 231 -26.24 -31.24 -3.97
C LEU A 231 -27.36 -31.48 -5.00
N GLY A 232 -27.69 -30.49 -5.83
CA GLY A 232 -28.77 -30.59 -6.83
C GLY A 232 -30.19 -30.55 -6.25
N LEU A 233 -30.35 -30.35 -4.94
CA LEU A 233 -31.64 -30.37 -4.25
C LEU A 233 -32.59 -29.28 -4.77
N SER A 234 -32.06 -28.12 -5.14
CA SER A 234 -32.85 -27.04 -5.73
C SER A 234 -33.56 -27.44 -7.03
N LYS A 235 -33.01 -28.42 -7.78
CA LYS A 235 -33.57 -28.88 -9.07
C LYS A 235 -34.68 -29.92 -8.93
N ILE A 236 -34.73 -30.61 -7.79
CA ILE A 236 -35.73 -31.67 -7.54
C ILE A 236 -36.92 -31.18 -6.71
N LYS A 237 -36.91 -29.91 -6.30
CA LYS A 237 -37.93 -29.30 -5.43
C LYS A 237 -39.36 -29.50 -5.96
N GLU A 238 -39.56 -29.40 -7.27
CA GLU A 238 -40.88 -29.49 -7.91
C GLU A 238 -41.29 -30.94 -8.24
N SER A 239 -40.32 -31.81 -8.51
CA SER A 239 -40.59 -33.21 -8.86
C SER A 239 -40.76 -34.09 -7.62
N LEU A 240 -40.12 -33.74 -6.51
CA LEU A 240 -40.09 -34.55 -5.29
C LEU A 240 -41.48 -34.74 -4.63
N PRO A 241 -42.36 -33.73 -4.53
CA PRO A 241 -43.74 -33.93 -4.07
C PRO A 241 -44.53 -34.91 -4.94
N ASN A 242 -44.36 -34.85 -6.27
CA ASN A 242 -45.06 -35.71 -7.22
C ASN A 242 -44.56 -37.16 -7.17
N LEU A 243 -43.26 -37.36 -6.93
CA LEU A 243 -42.68 -38.68 -6.72
C LEU A 243 -43.20 -39.31 -5.42
N LEU A 244 -43.35 -38.51 -4.36
CA LEU A 244 -43.85 -38.99 -3.08
C LEU A 244 -45.37 -39.24 -3.08
N SER A 245 -46.15 -38.46 -3.81
CA SER A 245 -47.59 -38.72 -3.99
C SER A 245 -47.84 -40.01 -4.78
N GLY A 246 -47.01 -40.32 -5.77
CA GLY A 246 -47.05 -41.61 -6.49
C GLY A 246 -46.62 -42.83 -5.65
N LEU A 247 -45.85 -42.62 -4.56
CA LEU A 247 -45.43 -43.67 -3.62
C LEU A 247 -46.41 -43.89 -2.46
N LYS A 248 -47.29 -42.92 -2.18
CA LYS A 248 -48.45 -43.13 -1.31
C LYS A 248 -49.41 -44.08 -2.02
N LYS A 249 -49.14 -45.39 -1.95
CA LYS A 249 -50.17 -46.39 -2.23
C LYS A 249 -51.37 -46.05 -1.33
N THR A 250 -52.51 -45.92 -1.98
CA THR A 250 -53.87 -45.98 -1.44
C THR A 250 -53.94 -46.99 -0.28
N PRO A 251 -54.74 -46.70 0.78
CA PRO A 251 -54.81 -47.49 2.02
C PRO A 251 -55.02 -48.99 1.79
#